data_AF-A0A016VC06-F1
#
_entry.id   AF-A0A016VC06-F1
#
_cell.length_a   1.000
_cell.length_b   1.000
_cell.length_c   1.000
_cell.angle_alpha   90.00
_cell.angle_beta   90.00
_cell.angle_gamma   90.00
#
_symmetry.space_group_name_H-M   'P 1'
#
loop_
_entity.id
_entity.type
_entity.pdbx_description
1 polymer ?
#
loop_
_entity_poly.entity_id
_entity_poly.type
_entity_poly.pdbx_seq_one_letter_code
_entity_poly.pdbx_strand_id
1 'polypeptide(L)'
;MTLDTVVKHLLAGPPFTLLYADDVALIADSKAELQLKIRKWQLALADAGLKLNTKKCEVMSSTEEEYQVFDVSGTAFAQAKEFQYLGSYLSADGTVDTAVRGRIKCAWLKWRESTGILCDRRCSRVLKGKIYRRVVRPTLMYGSECWPLSKTHERMLNTVEMRMLRWACGLSRCDRVPNEDIRTIMQTAPIQLKLRAQRLRWYGHVMRRQSPHPSRQAMEMNVTGKRSRGAPKKRWGDAIKKDMKEVGVTKEDTQDRDLWRRRTNTADPANVRDKR
;
A
#
# COMPACT_ATOMS: atom_id res chain seq x y z
N MET A 1 28.39 -12.69 -5.07
CA MET A 1 28.26 -11.28 -5.50
C MET A 1 26.78 -10.94 -5.43
N THR A 2 26.36 -9.94 -4.64
CA THR A 2 24.93 -9.56 -4.55
C THR A 2 24.59 -8.56 -5.65
N LEU A 3 23.33 -8.54 -6.10
CA LEU A 3 22.85 -7.59 -7.12
C LEU A 3 23.22 -6.14 -6.74
N ASP A 4 23.02 -5.78 -5.46
CA ASP A 4 23.38 -4.47 -4.91
C ASP A 4 24.84 -4.08 -5.14
N THR A 5 25.76 -5.05 -5.12
CA THR A 5 27.19 -4.79 -5.35
C THR A 5 27.46 -4.49 -6.82
N VAL A 6 26.81 -5.23 -7.73
CA VAL A 6 26.95 -5.08 -9.18
C VAL A 6 26.42 -3.71 -9.63
N VAL A 7 25.25 -3.32 -9.13
CA VAL A 7 24.52 -2.14 -9.63
C VAL A 7 24.72 -0.88 -8.79
N LYS A 8 25.57 -0.93 -7.74
CA LYS A 8 25.80 0.21 -6.82
C LYS A 8 26.14 1.51 -7.53
N HIS A 9 26.93 1.42 -8.60
CA HIS A 9 27.37 2.56 -9.41
C HIS A 9 26.26 3.15 -10.31
N LEU A 10 25.15 2.42 -10.50
CA LEU A 10 23.99 2.84 -11.28
C LEU A 10 22.87 3.45 -10.43
N LEU A 11 22.99 3.38 -9.10
CA LEU A 11 21.98 3.88 -8.19
C LEU A 11 21.94 5.41 -8.20
N ALA A 12 20.90 5.99 -8.78
CA ALA A 12 20.64 7.43 -8.74
C ALA A 12 20.00 7.91 -7.42
N GLY A 13 19.89 7.02 -6.43
CA GLY A 13 19.17 7.28 -5.18
C GLY A 13 17.64 7.24 -5.35
N PRO A 14 16.88 6.95 -4.29
CA PRO A 14 15.42 6.99 -4.36
C PRO A 14 14.90 8.42 -4.50
N PRO A 15 13.79 8.62 -5.24
CA PRO A 15 12.91 7.59 -5.78
C PRO A 15 13.29 7.05 -7.17
N PHE A 16 14.40 7.48 -7.77
CA PHE A 16 14.73 7.19 -9.17
C PHE A 16 15.17 5.76 -9.46
N THR A 17 15.59 5.02 -8.43
CA THR A 17 15.90 3.60 -8.51
C THR A 17 15.47 2.91 -7.23
N LEU A 18 14.66 1.85 -7.36
CA LEU A 18 14.22 1.01 -6.26
C LEU A 18 14.68 -0.43 -6.51
N LEU A 19 15.34 -1.02 -5.53
CA LEU A 19 15.84 -2.39 -5.56
C LEU A 19 15.23 -3.19 -4.42
N TYR A 20 14.70 -4.36 -4.75
CA TYR A 20 14.28 -5.35 -3.78
C TYR A 20 14.53 -6.76 -4.32
N ALA A 21 15.56 -7.44 -3.80
CA ALA A 21 16.01 -8.73 -4.33
C ALA A 21 16.25 -8.66 -5.86
N ASP A 22 15.47 -9.39 -6.66
CA ASP A 22 15.50 -9.37 -8.12
C ASP A 22 14.56 -8.34 -8.78
N ASP A 23 13.65 -7.74 -8.00
CA ASP A 23 12.70 -6.73 -8.48
C ASP A 23 13.34 -5.34 -8.50
N VAL A 24 13.54 -4.81 -9.72
CA VAL A 24 14.10 -3.46 -9.97
C VAL A 24 13.04 -2.55 -10.56
N ALA A 25 12.87 -1.36 -10.00
CA ALA A 25 12.08 -0.29 -10.60
C ALA A 25 12.96 0.92 -10.94
N LEU A 26 12.91 1.36 -12.19
CA LEU A 26 13.61 2.52 -12.71
C LEU A 26 12.59 3.63 -12.98
N ILE A 27 12.81 4.81 -12.41
CA ILE A 27 11.95 5.98 -12.61
C ILE A 27 12.78 7.06 -13.30
N ALA A 28 12.19 7.72 -14.29
CA ALA A 28 12.81 8.77 -15.09
C ALA A 28 11.76 9.81 -15.49
N ASP A 29 12.19 11.05 -15.71
CA ASP A 29 11.29 12.15 -16.06
C ASP A 29 11.00 12.20 -17.58
N SER A 30 11.76 11.45 -18.37
CA SER A 30 11.56 11.35 -19.82
C SER A 30 11.81 9.94 -20.36
N LYS A 31 11.20 9.65 -21.51
CA LYS A 31 11.43 8.42 -22.27
C LYS A 31 12.92 8.22 -22.60
N ALA A 32 13.59 9.29 -23.04
CA ALA A 32 15.00 9.23 -23.43
C ALA A 32 15.90 8.85 -22.24
N GLU A 33 15.63 9.45 -21.07
CA GLU A 33 16.33 9.12 -19.84
C GLU A 33 16.03 7.67 -19.40
N LEU A 34 14.78 7.21 -19.47
CA LEU A 34 14.42 5.83 -19.15
C LEU A 34 15.14 4.82 -20.05
N GLN A 35 15.17 5.08 -21.37
CA GLN A 35 15.86 4.25 -22.35
C GLN A 35 17.37 4.18 -22.08
N LEU A 36 17.99 5.31 -21.69
CA LEU A 36 19.39 5.36 -21.30
C LEU A 36 19.65 4.56 -20.02
N LYS A 37 18.78 4.71 -19.00
CA LYS A 37 18.88 3.93 -17.75
C LYS A 37 18.80 2.44 -18.03
N ILE A 38 17.79 1.98 -18.77
CA ILE A 38 17.63 0.55 -19.09
C ILE A 38 18.85 -0.01 -19.80
N ARG A 39 19.41 0.71 -20.80
CA ARG A 39 20.63 0.27 -21.50
C ARG A 39 21.82 0.12 -20.55
N LYS A 40 22.06 1.12 -19.69
CA LYS A 40 23.14 1.06 -18.69
C LYS A 40 22.98 -0.13 -17.75
N TRP A 41 21.76 -0.38 -17.29
CA TRP A 41 21.44 -1.52 -16.42
C TRP A 41 21.64 -2.86 -17.15
N GLN A 42 21.20 -2.98 -18.40
CA GLN A 42 21.37 -4.21 -19.16
C GLN A 42 22.83 -4.56 -19.39
N LEU A 43 23.67 -3.57 -19.72
CA LEU A 43 25.11 -3.78 -19.91
C LEU A 43 25.78 -4.21 -18.60
N ALA A 44 25.54 -3.50 -17.51
CA ALA A 44 26.14 -3.84 -16.22
C ALA A 44 25.69 -5.20 -15.68
N LEU A 45 24.44 -5.59 -15.93
CA LEU A 45 23.94 -6.91 -15.58
C LEU A 45 24.58 -7.99 -16.46
N ALA A 46 24.71 -7.75 -17.76
CA ALA A 46 25.34 -8.69 -18.68
C ALA A 46 26.82 -8.93 -18.34
N ASP A 47 27.55 -7.87 -17.96
CA ASP A 47 28.95 -7.97 -17.50
C ASP A 47 29.10 -8.85 -16.24
N ALA A 48 28.06 -8.89 -15.40
CA ALA A 48 28.00 -9.76 -14.23
C ALA A 48 27.39 -11.15 -14.52
N GLY A 49 27.10 -11.47 -15.78
CA GLY A 49 26.49 -12.74 -16.19
C GLY A 49 24.98 -12.84 -15.90
N LEU A 50 24.31 -11.72 -15.65
CA LEU A 50 22.87 -11.63 -15.39
C LEU A 50 22.11 -11.15 -16.63
N LYS A 51 20.89 -11.64 -16.81
CA LYS A 51 20.02 -11.27 -17.93
C LYS A 51 18.65 -10.81 -17.45
N LEU A 52 18.14 -9.73 -18.05
CA LEU A 52 16.77 -9.28 -17.80
C LEU A 52 15.75 -10.27 -18.37
N ASN A 53 14.69 -10.51 -17.60
CA ASN A 53 13.55 -11.27 -18.08
C ASN A 53 12.57 -10.32 -18.80
N THR A 54 12.76 -10.16 -20.11
CA THR A 54 11.95 -9.26 -20.95
C THR A 54 10.45 -9.54 -20.89
N LYS A 55 10.03 -10.78 -20.61
CA LYS A 55 8.61 -11.15 -20.45
C LYS A 55 7.99 -10.63 -19.15
N LYS A 56 8.81 -10.40 -18.12
CA LYS A 56 8.37 -9.85 -16.82
C LYS A 56 8.61 -8.34 -16.70
N CYS A 57 9.43 -7.77 -17.58
CA CYS A 57 9.72 -6.34 -17.58
C CYS A 57 8.60 -5.59 -18.29
N GLU A 58 7.95 -4.69 -17.56
CA GLU A 58 6.89 -3.82 -18.06
C GLU A 58 7.30 -2.36 -17.91
N VAL A 59 6.70 -1.52 -18.75
CA VAL A 59 6.94 -0.09 -18.80
C VAL A 59 5.61 0.65 -18.59
N MET A 60 5.58 1.62 -17.68
CA MET A 60 4.37 2.39 -17.34
C MET A 60 4.67 3.90 -17.35
N SER A 61 3.79 4.70 -17.94
CA SER A 61 3.89 6.17 -18.01
C SER A 61 2.67 6.77 -17.36
N SER A 62 2.89 7.94 -16.75
CA SER A 62 1.82 8.80 -16.28
C SER A 62 1.18 9.65 -17.37
N THR A 63 1.73 9.67 -18.59
CA THR A 63 1.15 10.34 -19.77
C THR A 63 0.32 9.36 -20.59
N GLU A 64 -0.69 9.86 -21.30
CA GLU A 64 -1.57 9.05 -22.17
C GLU A 64 -0.92 8.66 -23.50
N GLU A 65 0.35 8.98 -23.71
CA GLU A 65 1.07 8.68 -24.93
C GLU A 65 1.40 7.18 -24.98
N GLU A 66 1.23 6.56 -26.15
CA GLU A 66 1.86 5.27 -26.43
C GLU A 66 3.35 5.49 -26.63
N TYR A 67 4.18 4.80 -25.85
CA TYR A 67 5.61 4.96 -25.95
C TYR A 67 6.30 3.60 -25.80
N GLN A 68 7.02 3.23 -26.85
CA GLN A 68 7.80 2.01 -26.86
C GLN A 68 9.20 2.27 -26.33
N VAL A 69 9.59 1.47 -25.35
CA VAL A 69 10.95 1.40 -24.82
C VAL A 69 11.51 0.04 -25.22
N PHE A 70 12.77 0.01 -25.64
CA PHE A 70 13.37 -1.17 -26.23
C PHE A 70 14.51 -1.69 -25.35
N ASP A 71 14.74 -2.99 -25.40
CA ASP A 71 15.97 -3.57 -24.88
C ASP A 71 17.17 -3.35 -25.83
N VAL A 72 18.35 -3.77 -25.40
CA VAL A 72 19.58 -3.76 -26.21
C VAL A 72 19.48 -4.57 -27.51
N SER A 73 18.53 -5.51 -27.63
CA SER A 73 18.29 -6.32 -28.84
C SER A 73 17.26 -5.71 -29.79
N GLY A 74 16.64 -4.57 -29.42
CA GLY A 74 15.57 -3.94 -30.18
C GLY A 74 14.18 -4.52 -29.91
N THR A 75 14.02 -5.39 -28.92
CA THR A 75 12.72 -5.92 -28.50
C THR A 75 12.01 -4.90 -27.62
N ALA A 76 10.76 -4.57 -27.95
CA ALA A 76 9.95 -3.63 -27.17
C ALA A 76 9.47 -4.28 -25.86
N PHE A 77 9.57 -3.53 -24.75
CA PHE A 77 8.92 -3.89 -23.50
C PHE A 77 7.41 -3.67 -23.58
N ALA A 78 6.64 -4.51 -22.89
CA ALA A 78 5.19 -4.36 -22.81
C ALA A 78 4.83 -3.08 -22.04
N GLN A 79 4.00 -2.23 -22.64
CA GLN A 79 3.46 -1.05 -21.95
C GLN A 79 2.22 -1.48 -21.12
N ALA A 80 2.28 -1.27 -19.81
CA ALA A 80 1.21 -1.62 -18.89
C ALA A 80 0.52 -0.35 -18.37
N LYS A 81 -0.82 -0.37 -18.28
CA LYS A 81 -1.61 0.67 -17.60
C LYS A 81 -1.62 0.46 -16.08
N GLU A 82 -1.46 -0.78 -15.66
CA GLU A 82 -1.43 -1.19 -14.27
C GLU A 82 -0.36 -2.26 -14.12
N PHE A 83 0.50 -2.14 -13.12
CA PHE A 83 1.52 -3.14 -12.84
C PHE A 83 1.61 -3.44 -11.35
N GLN A 84 2.06 -4.63 -11.00
CA GLN A 84 2.25 -5.06 -9.62
C GLN A 84 3.73 -4.96 -9.23
N TYR A 85 4.01 -4.23 -8.15
CA TYR A 85 5.35 -4.15 -7.56
C TYR A 85 5.27 -4.48 -6.07
N LEU A 86 6.03 -5.49 -5.63
CA LEU A 86 6.06 -5.96 -4.23
C LEU A 86 4.66 -6.25 -3.64
N GLY A 87 3.78 -6.76 -4.51
CA GLY A 87 2.39 -7.06 -4.18
C GLY A 87 1.43 -5.86 -4.22
N SER A 88 1.91 -4.62 -4.33
CA SER A 88 1.04 -3.46 -4.51
C SER A 88 0.79 -3.18 -5.99
N TYR A 89 -0.45 -2.89 -6.37
CA TYR A 89 -0.74 -2.43 -7.73
C TYR A 89 -0.51 -0.93 -7.83
N LEU A 90 0.11 -0.52 -8.93
CA LEU A 90 0.31 0.85 -9.34
C LEU A 90 -0.45 1.06 -10.64
N SER A 91 -1.07 2.23 -10.80
CA SER A 91 -1.80 2.59 -12.01
C SER A 91 -1.15 3.81 -12.65
N ALA A 92 -1.07 3.80 -13.98
CA ALA A 92 -0.57 4.89 -14.81
C ALA A 92 -1.27 6.21 -14.49
N ASP A 93 -2.57 6.14 -14.20
CA ASP A 93 -3.37 7.32 -13.91
C ASP A 93 -3.21 7.81 -12.45
N GLY A 94 -2.46 7.09 -11.61
CA GLY A 94 -2.22 7.42 -10.20
C GLY A 94 -3.40 7.14 -9.27
N THR A 95 -4.42 6.40 -9.71
CA THR A 95 -5.51 5.95 -8.84
C THR A 95 -5.12 4.73 -8.02
N VAL A 96 -5.85 4.50 -6.94
CA VAL A 96 -5.66 3.35 -6.04
C VAL A 96 -6.77 2.30 -6.17
N ASP A 97 -7.66 2.42 -7.16
CA ASP A 97 -8.83 1.54 -7.27
C ASP A 97 -8.40 0.07 -7.42
N THR A 98 -7.49 -0.19 -8.36
CA THR A 98 -6.94 -1.54 -8.60
C THR A 98 -6.17 -2.08 -7.40
N ALA A 99 -5.40 -1.23 -6.70
CA ALA A 99 -4.72 -1.62 -5.48
C ALA A 99 -5.71 -2.06 -4.38
N VAL A 100 -6.77 -1.28 -4.18
CA VAL A 100 -7.81 -1.59 -3.19
C VAL A 100 -8.58 -2.85 -3.58
N ARG A 101 -9.01 -2.98 -4.84
CA ARG A 101 -9.72 -4.18 -5.33
C ARG A 101 -8.87 -5.44 -5.25
N GLY A 102 -7.59 -5.35 -5.61
CA GLY A 102 -6.64 -6.44 -5.48
C GLY A 102 -6.53 -6.92 -4.03
N ARG A 103 -6.43 -5.98 -3.07
CA ARG A 103 -6.37 -6.33 -1.64
C ARG A 103 -7.69 -6.89 -1.10
N ILE A 104 -8.83 -6.42 -1.60
CA ILE A 104 -10.15 -7.03 -1.32
C ILE A 104 -10.18 -8.48 -1.79
N LYS A 105 -9.70 -8.78 -3.00
CA LYS A 105 -9.62 -10.15 -3.53
C LYS A 105 -8.73 -11.03 -2.66
N CYS A 106 -7.53 -10.55 -2.31
CA CYS A 106 -6.62 -11.28 -1.41
C CYS A 106 -7.25 -11.54 -0.03
N ALA A 107 -7.94 -10.55 0.53
CA ALA A 107 -8.60 -10.69 1.83
C ALA A 107 -9.74 -11.72 1.79
N TRP A 108 -10.50 -11.79 0.69
CA TRP A 108 -11.52 -12.83 0.51
C TRP A 108 -10.93 -14.23 0.41
N LEU A 109 -9.82 -14.41 -0.30
CA LEU A 109 -9.11 -15.69 -0.33
C LEU A 109 -8.67 -16.10 1.08
N LYS A 110 -8.07 -15.17 1.82
CA LYS A 110 -7.64 -15.43 3.20
C LYS A 110 -8.80 -15.72 4.16
N TRP A 111 -9.92 -15.03 3.97
CA TRP A 111 -11.16 -15.30 4.71
C TRP A 111 -11.68 -16.71 4.39
N ARG A 112 -11.67 -17.11 3.11
CA ARG A 112 -12.12 -18.44 2.65
C ARG A 112 -11.27 -19.56 3.26
N GLU A 113 -9.96 -19.40 3.28
CA GLU A 113 -9.04 -20.34 3.96
C GLU A 113 -9.34 -20.48 5.46
N SER A 114 -9.89 -19.43 6.09
CA SER A 114 -10.18 -19.39 7.52
C SER A 114 -11.60 -19.84 7.87
N THR A 115 -12.38 -20.34 6.90
CA THR A 115 -13.80 -20.72 7.09
C THR A 115 -14.00 -21.83 8.11
N GLY A 116 -13.02 -22.73 8.27
CA GLY A 116 -13.06 -23.78 9.29
C GLY A 116 -13.28 -23.25 10.72
N ILE A 117 -12.83 -22.02 11.02
CA ILE A 117 -13.10 -21.34 12.29
C ILE A 117 -14.19 -20.28 12.14
N LEU A 118 -14.13 -19.48 11.07
CA LEU A 118 -15.04 -18.35 10.87
C LEU A 118 -16.50 -18.79 10.66
N CYS A 119 -16.74 -19.94 10.04
CA CYS A 119 -18.08 -20.45 9.76
C CYS A 119 -18.53 -21.54 10.75
N ASP A 120 -17.65 -22.07 11.61
CA ASP A 120 -18.03 -23.06 12.61
C ASP A 120 -18.89 -22.42 13.71
N ARG A 121 -20.05 -23.03 14.00
CA ARG A 121 -20.99 -22.59 15.04
C ARG A 121 -20.46 -22.86 16.45
N ARG A 122 -19.55 -23.82 16.62
CA ARG A 122 -18.91 -24.13 17.92
C ARG A 122 -17.89 -23.07 18.33
N CYS A 123 -17.34 -22.35 17.36
CA CYS A 123 -16.37 -21.29 17.60
C CYS A 123 -17.07 -20.01 18.10
N SER A 124 -16.57 -19.45 19.22
CA SER A 124 -17.10 -18.22 19.78
C SER A 124 -16.88 -17.02 18.83
N ARG A 125 -17.82 -16.06 18.84
CA ARG A 125 -17.72 -14.85 18.00
C ARG A 125 -16.46 -14.02 18.32
N VAL A 126 -16.03 -14.01 19.58
CA VAL A 126 -14.77 -13.38 20.00
C VAL A 126 -13.55 -14.03 19.33
N LEU A 127 -13.50 -15.36 19.26
CA LEU A 127 -12.42 -16.08 18.56
C LEU A 127 -12.42 -15.75 17.06
N LYS A 128 -13.60 -15.77 16.43
CA LYS A 128 -13.75 -15.40 15.01
C LYS A 128 -13.27 -13.98 14.74
N GLY A 129 -13.59 -13.05 15.63
CA GLY A 129 -13.06 -11.69 15.63
C GLY A 129 -11.54 -11.63 15.68
N LYS A 130 -10.90 -12.42 16.56
CA LYS A 130 -9.43 -12.52 16.64
C LYS A 130 -8.82 -13.03 15.34
N ILE A 131 -9.39 -14.08 14.74
CA ILE A 131 -8.93 -14.60 13.44
C ILE A 131 -9.04 -13.53 12.37
N TYR A 132 -10.18 -12.84 12.27
CA TYR A 132 -10.35 -11.73 11.34
C TYR A 132 -9.26 -10.65 11.53
N ARG A 133 -9.06 -10.18 12.77
CA ARG A 133 -8.11 -9.11 13.09
C ARG A 133 -6.65 -9.46 12.82
N ARG A 134 -6.28 -10.74 12.99
CA ARG A 134 -4.88 -11.22 12.89
C ARG A 134 -4.54 -11.76 11.50
N VAL A 135 -5.52 -12.26 10.76
CA VAL A 135 -5.30 -12.99 9.51
C VAL A 135 -5.88 -12.23 8.32
N VAL A 136 -7.17 -11.91 8.35
CA VAL A 136 -7.88 -11.34 7.18
C VAL A 136 -7.62 -9.84 7.03
N ARG A 137 -7.77 -9.07 8.11
CA ARG A 137 -7.65 -7.62 8.09
C ARG A 137 -6.25 -7.15 7.68
N PRO A 138 -5.13 -7.74 8.15
CA PRO A 138 -3.80 -7.36 7.68
C PRO A 138 -3.64 -7.56 6.17
N THR A 139 -4.18 -8.65 5.59
CA THR A 139 -4.18 -8.87 4.14
C THR A 139 -4.95 -7.79 3.39
N LEU A 140 -6.11 -7.39 3.92
CA LEU A 140 -6.95 -6.33 3.35
C LEU A 140 -6.27 -4.94 3.39
N MET A 141 -5.44 -4.70 4.41
CA MET A 141 -4.81 -3.42 4.68
C MET A 141 -3.37 -3.31 4.16
N TYR A 142 -2.83 -4.36 3.55
CA TYR A 142 -1.46 -4.35 3.07
C TYR A 142 -1.24 -3.25 2.01
N GLY A 143 -0.22 -2.40 2.21
CA GLY A 143 0.10 -1.26 1.35
C GLY A 143 -0.79 -0.03 1.56
N SER A 144 -1.78 -0.09 2.46
CA SER A 144 -2.74 1.00 2.68
C SER A 144 -2.16 2.26 3.29
N GLU A 145 -0.95 2.18 3.89
CA GLU A 145 -0.18 3.33 4.34
C GLU A 145 0.10 4.35 3.24
N CYS A 146 0.11 3.94 1.97
CA CYS A 146 0.40 4.78 0.82
C CYS A 146 -0.85 5.19 0.01
N TRP A 147 -2.06 4.81 0.43
CA TRP A 147 -3.27 5.08 -0.35
C TRP A 147 -3.97 6.39 0.04
N PRO A 148 -4.11 7.38 -0.88
CA PRO A 148 -5.02 8.51 -0.69
C PRO A 148 -6.48 8.08 -0.91
N LEU A 149 -7.10 7.48 0.10
CA LEU A 149 -8.45 6.92 -0.02
C LEU A 149 -9.53 8.00 -0.27
N SER A 150 -10.44 7.73 -1.21
CA SER A 150 -11.66 8.49 -1.43
C SER A 150 -12.76 8.01 -0.47
N LYS A 151 -13.84 8.78 -0.31
CA LYS A 151 -15.01 8.34 0.46
C LYS A 151 -15.62 7.06 -0.15
N THR A 152 -15.54 6.89 -1.47
CA THR A 152 -15.99 5.69 -2.17
C THR A 152 -15.16 4.47 -1.78
N HIS A 153 -13.83 4.60 -1.76
CA HIS A 153 -12.95 3.51 -1.34
C HIS A 153 -13.17 3.14 0.14
N GLU A 154 -13.32 4.13 1.03
CA GLU A 154 -13.63 3.90 2.45
C GLU A 154 -14.95 3.14 2.63
N ARG A 155 -16.01 3.53 1.90
CA ARG A 155 -17.30 2.82 1.91
C ARG A 155 -17.18 1.40 1.38
N MET A 156 -16.41 1.20 0.32
CA MET A 156 -16.18 -0.12 -0.27
C MET A 156 -15.48 -1.04 0.74
N LEU A 157 -14.40 -0.58 1.37
CA LEU A 157 -13.67 -1.33 2.39
C LEU A 157 -14.53 -1.66 3.61
N ASN A 158 -15.32 -0.69 4.09
CA ASN A 158 -16.29 -0.91 5.16
C ASN A 158 -17.36 -1.96 4.79
N THR A 159 -17.85 -1.92 3.55
CA THR A 159 -18.86 -2.87 3.06
C THR A 159 -18.28 -4.29 3.03
N VAL A 160 -17.04 -4.44 2.56
CA VAL A 160 -16.33 -5.73 2.54
C VAL A 160 -16.10 -6.26 3.95
N GLU A 161 -15.56 -5.42 4.86
CA GLU A 161 -15.36 -5.79 6.27
C GLU A 161 -16.67 -6.26 6.90
N MET A 162 -17.74 -5.45 6.81
CA MET A 162 -19.02 -5.80 7.43
C MET A 162 -19.64 -7.06 6.82
N ARG A 163 -19.46 -7.31 5.52
CA ARG A 163 -19.91 -8.55 4.88
C ARG A 163 -19.18 -9.77 5.46
N MET A 164 -17.84 -9.70 5.59
CA MET A 164 -17.04 -10.77 6.19
C MET A 164 -17.40 -11.03 7.65
N LEU A 165 -17.58 -9.96 8.46
CA LEU A 165 -17.92 -10.07 9.87
C LEU A 165 -19.35 -10.63 10.09
N ARG A 166 -20.33 -10.14 9.33
CA ARG A 166 -21.71 -10.65 9.37
C ARG A 166 -21.75 -12.13 9.06
N TRP A 167 -21.08 -12.54 7.98
CA TRP A 167 -21.06 -13.95 7.58
C TRP A 167 -20.41 -14.84 8.64
N ALA A 168 -19.31 -14.39 9.27
CA ALA A 168 -18.70 -15.11 10.38
C ALA A 168 -19.65 -15.25 11.60
N CYS A 169 -20.53 -14.28 11.81
CA CYS A 169 -21.56 -14.34 12.85
C CYS A 169 -22.81 -15.14 12.44
N GLY A 170 -22.89 -15.63 11.20
CA GLY A 170 -24.09 -16.27 10.65
C GLY A 170 -25.25 -15.29 10.42
N LEU A 171 -24.95 -13.99 10.29
CA LEU A 171 -25.94 -12.93 10.15
C LEU A 171 -26.08 -12.47 8.70
N SER A 172 -27.30 -12.14 8.32
CA SER A 172 -27.67 -11.53 7.06
C SER A 172 -27.89 -10.02 7.20
N ARG A 173 -28.28 -9.36 6.11
CA ARG A 173 -28.78 -7.97 6.16
C ARG A 173 -30.24 -7.91 6.63
N CYS A 174 -31.00 -8.99 6.47
CA CYS A 174 -32.41 -9.07 6.86
C CYS A 174 -32.58 -9.09 8.38
N ASP A 175 -31.57 -9.55 9.11
CA ASP A 175 -31.57 -9.61 10.58
C ASP A 175 -31.53 -8.21 11.22
N ARG A 176 -31.31 -7.14 10.42
CA ARG A 176 -31.29 -5.73 10.83
C ARG A 176 -30.38 -5.39 12.04
N VAL A 177 -29.46 -6.27 12.40
CA VAL A 177 -28.47 -6.04 13.45
C VAL A 177 -27.57 -4.86 13.06
N PRO A 178 -27.42 -3.82 13.90
CA PRO A 178 -26.50 -2.70 13.67
C PRO A 178 -25.05 -3.13 13.43
N ASN A 179 -24.31 -2.35 12.63
CA ASN A 179 -22.90 -2.65 12.36
C ASN A 179 -22.02 -2.55 13.62
N GLU A 180 -22.34 -1.61 14.51
CA GLU A 180 -21.60 -1.42 15.76
C GLU A 180 -21.77 -2.60 16.72
N ASP A 181 -22.94 -3.23 16.74
CA ASP A 181 -23.18 -4.42 17.57
C ASP A 181 -22.33 -5.60 17.09
N ILE A 182 -22.27 -5.82 15.76
CA ILE A 182 -21.42 -6.86 15.17
C ILE A 182 -19.95 -6.61 15.49
N ARG A 183 -19.50 -5.36 15.41
CA ARG A 183 -18.14 -4.95 15.78
C ARG A 183 -17.85 -5.21 17.25
N THR A 184 -18.80 -4.90 18.13
CA THR A 184 -18.71 -5.11 19.58
C THR A 184 -18.61 -6.60 19.90
N ILE A 185 -19.51 -7.41 19.33
CA ILE A 185 -19.54 -8.87 19.46
C ILE A 185 -18.23 -9.50 18.96
N MET A 186 -17.69 -9.01 17.85
CA MET A 186 -16.43 -9.49 17.28
C MET A 186 -15.20 -8.83 17.90
N GLN A 187 -15.35 -7.84 18.79
CA GLN A 187 -14.26 -7.00 19.35
C GLN A 187 -13.35 -6.36 18.29
N THR A 188 -13.94 -5.87 17.20
CA THR A 188 -13.22 -5.35 16.04
C THR A 188 -13.54 -3.89 15.82
N ALA A 189 -12.51 -3.06 15.74
CA ALA A 189 -12.66 -1.66 15.39
C ALA A 189 -13.00 -1.46 13.90
N PRO A 190 -13.71 -0.37 13.54
CA PRO A 190 -13.93 -0.01 12.14
C PRO A 190 -12.63 0.06 11.34
N ILE A 191 -12.63 -0.53 10.14
CA ILE A 191 -11.44 -0.56 9.27
C ILE A 191 -10.87 0.83 8.97
N GLN A 192 -11.71 1.86 8.86
CA GLN A 192 -11.30 3.24 8.57
C GLN A 192 -10.36 3.77 9.64
N LEU A 193 -10.65 3.50 10.93
CA LEU A 193 -9.79 3.90 12.04
C LEU A 193 -8.44 3.19 11.97
N LYS A 194 -8.44 1.92 11.56
CA LYS A 194 -7.21 1.14 11.37
C LYS A 194 -6.37 1.64 10.21
N LEU A 195 -6.99 1.99 9.08
CA LEU A 195 -6.30 2.51 7.90
C LEU A 195 -5.63 3.84 8.23
N ARG A 196 -6.34 4.73 8.94
CA ARG A 196 -5.79 5.99 9.47
C ARG A 196 -4.62 5.74 10.41
N ALA A 197 -4.78 4.85 11.39
CA ALA A 197 -3.71 4.52 12.32
C ALA A 197 -2.46 3.98 11.61
N GLN A 198 -2.63 3.16 10.57
CA GLN A 198 -1.54 2.61 9.77
C GLN A 198 -0.82 3.71 8.96
N ARG A 199 -1.56 4.61 8.30
CA ARG A 199 -1.00 5.77 7.59
C ARG A 199 -0.21 6.68 8.53
N LEU A 200 -0.76 7.04 9.68
CA LEU A 200 -0.09 7.91 10.66
C LEU A 200 1.12 7.22 11.31
N ARG A 201 1.04 5.90 11.57
CA ARG A 201 2.19 5.13 12.06
C ARG A 201 3.35 5.17 11.07
N TRP A 202 3.06 4.97 9.77
CA TRP A 202 4.04 5.08 8.70
C TRP A 202 4.59 6.50 8.57
N TYR A 203 3.73 7.51 8.54
CA TYR A 203 4.13 8.92 8.48
C TYR A 203 5.08 9.30 9.62
N GLY A 204 4.74 8.97 10.87
CA GLY A 204 5.61 9.23 12.01
C GLY A 204 6.95 8.49 11.90
N HIS A 205 6.96 7.26 11.37
CA HIS A 205 8.22 6.54 11.10
C HIS A 205 9.10 7.30 10.10
N VAL A 206 8.53 7.75 8.98
CA VAL A 206 9.25 8.53 7.96
C VAL A 206 9.72 9.86 8.52
N MET A 207 8.90 10.54 9.34
CA MET A 207 9.24 11.86 9.87
C MET A 207 10.40 11.86 10.87
N ARG A 208 10.65 10.72 11.54
CA ARG A 208 11.80 10.53 12.44
C ARG A 208 13.08 10.10 11.73
N ARG A 209 13.03 9.75 10.45
CA ARG A 209 14.25 9.45 9.68
C ARG A 209 14.98 10.75 9.33
N GLN A 210 16.31 10.70 9.41
CA GLN A 210 17.17 11.80 8.96
C GLN A 210 17.13 11.90 7.42
N SER A 211 17.24 13.12 6.88
CA SER A 211 17.68 13.30 5.50
C SER A 211 19.16 12.91 5.44
N PRO A 212 19.62 12.00 4.55
CA PRO A 212 19.13 11.73 3.20
C PRO A 212 18.39 10.38 3.03
N HIS A 213 17.67 9.88 4.04
CA HIS A 213 17.00 8.58 3.90
C HIS A 213 15.98 8.58 2.74
N PRO A 214 15.99 7.56 1.86
CA PRO A 214 15.10 7.42 0.70
C PRO A 214 13.63 7.82 0.91
N SER A 215 13.01 7.27 1.95
CA SER A 215 11.61 7.53 2.27
C SER A 215 11.36 8.97 2.71
N ARG A 216 12.37 9.62 3.31
CA ARG A 216 12.29 11.03 3.72
C ARG A 216 12.41 11.94 2.51
N GLN A 217 13.35 11.66 1.61
CA GLN A 217 13.51 12.38 0.35
C GLN A 217 12.27 12.25 -0.54
N ALA A 218 11.74 11.04 -0.71
CA ALA A 218 10.50 10.82 -1.48
C ALA A 218 9.30 11.57 -0.88
N MET A 219 9.26 11.75 0.44
CA MET A 219 8.20 12.51 1.13
C MET A 219 8.31 14.02 0.92
N GLU A 220 9.53 14.54 0.82
CA GLU A 220 9.83 15.97 0.66
C GLU A 220 9.93 16.39 -0.82
N MET A 221 9.98 15.43 -1.73
CA MET A 221 10.07 15.65 -3.16
C MET A 221 8.85 16.44 -3.67
N ASN A 222 9.13 17.55 -4.37
CA ASN A 222 8.13 18.31 -5.09
C ASN A 222 8.15 17.92 -6.57
N VAL A 223 7.07 17.32 -7.03
CA VAL A 223 6.88 17.02 -8.46
C VAL A 223 6.35 18.26 -9.17
N THR A 224 7.05 18.71 -10.21
CA THR A 224 6.64 19.84 -11.04
C THR A 224 5.40 19.49 -11.87
N GLY A 225 4.50 20.45 -12.06
CA GLY A 225 3.29 20.25 -12.85
C GLY A 225 2.07 21.02 -12.32
N LYS A 226 1.05 21.15 -13.16
CA LYS A 226 -0.23 21.80 -12.81
C LYS A 226 -1.29 20.75 -12.51
N ARG A 227 -2.14 21.00 -11.52
CA ARG A 227 -3.32 20.16 -11.25
C ARG A 227 -4.41 20.48 -12.28
N SER A 228 -5.14 19.47 -12.70
CA SER A 228 -6.39 19.67 -13.44
C SER A 228 -7.36 20.52 -12.61
N ARG A 229 -8.08 21.42 -13.27
CA ARG A 229 -9.15 22.22 -12.65
C ARG A 229 -10.39 21.35 -12.41
N GLY A 230 -11.19 21.69 -11.40
CA GLY A 230 -12.43 20.97 -11.06
C GLY A 230 -12.25 19.93 -9.95
N ALA A 231 -12.19 18.64 -10.31
CA ALA A 231 -12.12 17.52 -9.38
C ALA A 231 -10.73 16.85 -9.38
N PRO A 232 -9.68 17.50 -8.84
CA PRO A 232 -8.35 16.93 -8.88
C PRO A 232 -8.24 15.69 -7.99
N LYS A 233 -7.43 14.73 -8.41
CA LYS A 233 -7.13 13.51 -7.63
C LYS A 233 -6.58 13.87 -6.25
N LYS A 234 -6.95 13.09 -5.22
CA LYS A 234 -6.50 13.31 -3.84
C LYS A 234 -4.99 13.05 -3.72
N ARG A 235 -4.28 13.96 -3.06
CA ARG A 235 -2.88 13.74 -2.71
C ARG A 235 -2.78 12.97 -1.40
N TRP A 236 -1.73 12.16 -1.30
CA TRP A 236 -1.43 11.46 -0.05
C TRP A 236 -1.17 12.43 1.11
N GLY A 237 -0.44 13.52 0.87
CA GLY A 237 -0.21 14.57 1.88
C GLY A 237 -1.50 15.23 2.39
N ASP A 238 -2.52 15.40 1.53
CA ASP A 238 -3.82 15.93 1.94
C ASP A 238 -4.56 14.93 2.86
N ALA A 239 -4.43 13.62 2.59
CA ALA A 239 -4.97 12.57 3.44
C ALA A 239 -4.30 12.56 4.83
N ILE A 240 -2.97 12.70 4.89
CA ILE A 240 -2.25 12.80 6.17
C ILE A 240 -2.65 14.05 6.96
N LYS A 241 -2.74 15.22 6.32
CA LYS A 241 -3.21 16.44 6.99
C LYS A 241 -4.60 16.26 7.60
N LYS A 242 -5.51 15.63 6.86
CA LYS A 242 -6.85 15.30 7.36
C LYS A 242 -6.78 14.33 8.55
N ASP A 243 -6.02 13.24 8.43
CA ASP A 243 -5.86 12.23 9.47
C ASP A 243 -5.28 12.82 10.76
N MET A 244 -4.27 13.67 10.65
CA MET A 244 -3.65 14.37 11.80
C MET A 244 -4.66 15.30 12.48
N LYS A 245 -5.45 16.04 11.71
CA LYS A 245 -6.53 16.91 12.25
C LYS A 245 -7.59 16.10 12.98
N GLU A 246 -8.00 14.94 12.45
CA GLU A 246 -8.99 14.08 13.09
C GLU A 246 -8.50 13.47 14.42
N VAL A 247 -7.18 13.35 14.62
CA VAL A 247 -6.57 12.78 15.83
C VAL A 247 -5.97 13.85 16.76
N GLY A 248 -5.93 15.11 16.32
CA GLY A 248 -5.39 16.23 17.10
C GLY A 248 -3.88 16.15 17.32
N VAL A 249 -3.12 15.73 16.28
CA VAL A 249 -1.66 15.68 16.31
C VAL A 249 -1.04 16.64 15.30
N THR A 250 0.18 17.11 15.58
CA THR A 250 0.96 17.93 14.66
C THR A 250 2.19 17.19 14.13
N LYS A 251 2.96 17.82 13.23
CA LYS A 251 4.19 17.21 12.71
C LYS A 251 5.26 17.10 13.81
N GLU A 252 5.28 18.05 14.73
CA GLU A 252 6.24 18.13 15.84
C GLU A 252 6.06 16.94 16.80
N ASP A 253 4.81 16.53 17.05
CA ASP A 253 4.46 15.35 17.84
C ASP A 253 5.11 14.05 17.31
N THR A 254 5.56 14.02 16.04
CA THR A 254 6.22 12.83 15.48
C THR A 254 7.55 12.51 16.15
N GLN A 255 8.22 13.48 16.77
CA GLN A 255 9.52 13.27 17.42
C GLN A 255 9.38 12.51 18.74
N ASP A 256 8.31 12.77 19.50
CA ASP A 256 7.96 11.96 20.66
C ASP A 256 7.25 10.68 20.20
N ARG A 257 8.01 9.57 20.17
CA ARG A 257 7.51 8.26 19.73
C ARG A 257 6.33 7.76 20.57
N ASP A 258 6.32 8.03 21.87
CA ASP A 258 5.32 7.50 22.79
C ASP A 258 4.04 8.34 22.78
N LEU A 259 4.16 9.66 22.70
CA LEU A 259 3.02 10.54 22.43
C LEU A 259 2.39 10.20 21.08
N TRP A 260 3.20 10.09 20.01
CA TRP A 260 2.72 9.74 18.68
C TRP A 260 1.99 8.41 18.67
N ARG A 261 2.57 7.37 19.28
CA ARG A 261 1.96 6.04 19.34
C ARG A 261 0.64 6.06 20.12
N ARG A 262 0.59 6.74 21.26
CA ARG A 262 -0.63 6.83 22.09
C ARG A 262 -1.77 7.52 21.34
N ARG A 263 -1.51 8.63 20.66
CA ARG A 263 -2.54 9.38 19.92
C ARG A 263 -2.97 8.68 18.63
N THR A 264 -2.05 8.06 17.90
CA THR A 264 -2.35 7.50 16.57
C THR A 264 -2.80 6.03 16.56
N ASN A 265 -2.46 5.23 17.58
CA ASN A 265 -2.82 3.82 17.67
C ASN A 265 -4.08 3.58 18.54
N THR A 266 -5.18 4.24 18.20
CA THR A 266 -6.42 4.24 19.01
C THR A 266 -7.46 3.21 18.57
N ALA A 267 -7.21 2.46 17.50
CA ALA A 267 -8.27 1.74 16.82
C ALA A 267 -8.71 0.44 17.53
N ASP A 268 -7.84 -0.55 17.79
CA ASP A 268 -8.28 -1.72 18.58
C ASP A 268 -7.91 -1.50 20.04
N PRO A 269 -8.79 -1.83 21.00
CA PRO A 269 -8.40 -1.88 22.40
C PRO A 269 -7.23 -2.85 22.57
N ALA A 270 -6.22 -2.45 23.34
CA ALA A 270 -5.14 -3.34 23.71
C ALA A 270 -5.75 -4.52 24.49
N ASN A 271 -5.65 -5.74 23.95
CA ASN A 271 -5.96 -6.91 24.75
C ASN A 271 -4.91 -7.00 25.86
N VAL A 272 -5.35 -7.33 27.08
CA VAL A 272 -4.48 -7.54 28.26
C VAL A 272 -3.32 -8.53 27.97
N ARG A 273 -3.48 -9.38 26.95
CA ARG A 273 -2.46 -10.36 26.49
C ARG A 273 -1.47 -9.86 25.44
N ASP A 274 -1.63 -8.67 24.86
CA ASP A 274 -0.68 -8.10 23.88
C ASP A 274 0.51 -7.39 24.57
N LYS A 275 0.58 -7.46 25.90
CA LYS A 275 1.66 -6.91 26.76
C LYS A 275 2.57 -7.98 27.36
N ARG A 276 2.50 -9.23 26.89
CA ARG A 276 3.44 -10.29 27.28
C ARG A 276 4.47 -10.52 26.19
#